data_AF-Q8SUW4-F1
#
_entry.id   AF-Q8SUW4-F1
#
_cell.length_a   1.000
_cell.length_b   1.000
_cell.length_c   1.000
_cell.angle_alpha   90.00
_cell.angle_beta   90.00
_cell.angle_gamma   90.00
#
_symmetry.space_group_name_H-M   'P 1'
#
loop_
_entity.id
_entity.type
_entity.pdbx_description
1 polymer ?
#
loop_
_entity_poly.entity_id
_entity_poly.type
_entity_poly.pdbx_seq_one_letter_code
_entity_poly.pdbx_strand_id
1 'polypeptide(L)'
;MNLLLLATYAVGQMVTYELERVSERPADLDLVGAISDGKLSLDLYFKETEDNMVDPPFPLLIQKLKGISDLVMEKGDKTYRIVPFESIEISSGDGKKIYGKFREMVNMGNEVVATYISSGNNAGEDIYTRMTIIFSPSDEEDKIEKIYSGWSESCLLRILTPRLRVKQKKKILFVYLEDTGNKEGDGMYTAHWIDGEKFDDDALFKKEMLIFEEPGKEKD
;
A
#
# COMPACT_ATOMS: atom_id res chain seq x y z
N MET A 1 2.07 -6.45 21.17
CA MET A 1 1.67 -6.84 19.80
C MET A 1 2.85 -6.52 18.89
N ASN A 2 3.75 -7.49 18.69
CA ASN A 2 5.00 -7.30 17.94
C ASN A 2 4.78 -7.79 16.51
N LEU A 3 4.52 -6.87 15.58
CA LEU A 3 4.50 -7.16 14.15
C LEU A 3 5.95 -7.22 13.64
N LEU A 4 6.45 -8.43 13.39
CA LEU A 4 7.62 -8.65 12.54
C LEU A 4 7.22 -8.42 11.08
N LEU A 5 7.14 -7.14 10.68
CA LEU A 5 7.00 -6.74 9.29
C LEU A 5 8.36 -6.88 8.59
N LEU A 6 8.66 -8.09 8.11
CA LEU A 6 9.76 -8.31 7.18
C LEU A 6 9.22 -8.10 5.76
N ALA A 7 9.61 -7.01 5.10
CA ALA A 7 9.29 -6.79 3.69
C ALA A 7 10.47 -7.25 2.82
N THR A 8 10.34 -8.37 2.11
CA THR A 8 11.36 -8.81 1.16
C THR A 8 11.05 -8.26 -0.24
N TYR A 9 11.93 -7.41 -0.77
CA TYR A 9 11.88 -6.93 -2.15
C TYR A 9 12.49 -7.97 -3.09
N ALA A 10 11.66 -8.81 -3.70
CA ALA A 10 12.07 -9.61 -4.85
C ALA A 10 11.12 -9.30 -6.02
N VAL A 11 11.65 -8.60 -7.04
CA VAL A 11 11.09 -8.48 -8.40
C VAL A 11 9.57 -8.28 -8.47
N GLY A 12 9.12 -7.05 -8.19
CA GLY A 12 7.82 -6.55 -8.66
C GLY A 12 6.56 -6.99 -7.90
N GLN A 13 6.67 -7.88 -6.91
CA GLN A 13 5.58 -8.17 -5.97
C GLN A 13 6.01 -7.84 -4.56
N MET A 14 5.38 -6.81 -3.97
CA MET A 14 5.54 -6.56 -2.54
C MET A 14 4.78 -7.64 -1.78
N VAL A 15 5.53 -8.45 -1.05
CA VAL A 15 4.99 -9.46 -0.17
C VAL A 15 5.24 -9.02 1.26
N THR A 16 4.17 -8.79 2.02
CA THR A 16 4.28 -8.58 3.48
C THR A 16 3.96 -9.89 4.19
N TYR A 17 4.73 -10.18 5.22
CA TYR A 17 4.53 -11.34 6.07
C TYR A 17 3.92 -10.88 7.39
N GLU A 18 2.84 -11.54 7.81
CA GLU A 18 2.16 -11.28 9.08
C GLU A 18 1.98 -12.59 9.84
N LEU A 19 2.02 -12.49 11.17
CA LEU A 19 1.75 -13.59 12.07
C LEU A 19 0.55 -13.24 12.93
N GLU A 20 -0.45 -14.12 12.92
CA GLU A 20 -1.68 -13.92 13.66
C GLU A 20 -1.94 -15.10 14.58
N ARG A 21 -2.14 -14.82 15.87
CA ARG A 21 -2.43 -15.80 16.89
C ARG A 21 -3.93 -15.93 17.03
N VAL A 22 -4.49 -17.13 16.81
CA VAL A 22 -5.94 -17.35 16.79
C VAL A 22 -6.38 -18.23 17.94
N SER A 23 -7.56 -17.92 18.49
CA SER A 23 -8.16 -18.68 19.58
C SER A 23 -8.95 -19.90 19.10
N GLU A 24 -9.34 -19.91 17.83
CA GLU A 24 -10.13 -20.94 17.19
C GLU A 24 -9.38 -21.46 15.96
N ARG A 25 -9.52 -22.76 15.71
CA ARG A 25 -8.92 -23.40 14.55
C ARG A 25 -9.53 -22.80 13.27
N PRO A 26 -8.73 -22.29 12.32
CA PRO A 26 -9.26 -21.80 11.05
C PRO A 26 -9.95 -22.93 10.28
N ALA A 27 -11.26 -22.80 10.02
CA ALA A 27 -12.07 -23.84 9.41
C ALA A 27 -11.77 -24.06 7.92
N ASP A 28 -11.33 -23.01 7.22
CA ASP A 28 -11.17 -22.97 5.76
C ASP A 28 -9.69 -22.94 5.31
N LEU A 29 -8.74 -23.28 6.20
CA LEU A 29 -7.31 -23.29 5.88
C LEU A 29 -6.71 -24.68 6.12
N ASP A 30 -5.85 -25.10 5.20
CA ASP A 30 -5.09 -26.33 5.36
C ASP A 30 -3.95 -26.13 6.36
N LEU A 31 -3.72 -27.15 7.19
CA LEU A 31 -2.60 -27.21 8.12
C LEU A 31 -1.30 -27.30 7.32
N VAL A 32 -0.44 -26.28 7.48
CA VAL A 32 0.88 -26.23 6.82
C VAL A 32 1.94 -26.95 7.65
N GLY A 33 1.77 -26.98 8.97
CA GLY A 33 2.62 -27.77 9.84
C GLY A 33 2.12 -27.76 11.28
N ALA A 34 2.56 -28.73 12.06
CA ALA A 34 2.30 -28.79 13.50
C ALA A 34 3.60 -28.99 14.28
N ILE A 35 3.65 -28.42 15.48
CA ILE A 35 4.71 -28.63 16.46
C ILE A 35 4.06 -29.11 17.73
N SER A 36 4.34 -30.35 18.14
CA SER A 36 3.78 -30.91 19.36
C SER A 36 4.88 -31.46 20.27
N ASP A 37 4.70 -31.27 21.57
CA ASP A 37 5.49 -31.89 22.62
C ASP A 37 4.74 -33.04 23.33
N GLY A 38 3.58 -33.43 22.80
CA GLY A 38 2.70 -34.47 23.34
C GLY A 38 1.69 -34.00 24.39
N LYS A 39 1.75 -32.74 24.83
CA LYS A 39 0.73 -32.10 25.67
C LYS A 39 0.09 -30.91 24.96
N LEU A 40 0.91 -30.10 24.31
CA LEU A 40 0.48 -28.98 23.50
C LEU A 40 0.71 -29.32 22.02
N SER A 41 -0.20 -28.85 21.16
CA SER A 41 -0.01 -28.84 19.70
C SER A 41 -0.12 -27.40 19.21
N LEU A 42 0.93 -26.93 18.56
CA LEU A 42 0.92 -25.67 17.84
C LEU A 42 0.70 -25.95 16.36
N ASP A 43 -0.48 -25.62 15.87
CA ASP A 43 -0.88 -25.79 14.49
C ASP A 43 -0.67 -24.48 13.72
N LEU A 44 -0.03 -24.59 12.56
CA LEU A 44 0.31 -23.47 11.68
C LEU A 44 -0.52 -23.56 10.41
N TYR A 45 -1.24 -22.49 10.08
CA TYR A 45 -2.06 -22.37 8.89
C TYR A 45 -1.59 -21.19 8.06
N PHE A 46 -1.61 -21.33 6.73
CA PHE A 46 -1.14 -20.28 5.85
C PHE A 46 -2.25 -19.75 4.96
N LYS A 47 -2.32 -18.43 4.85
CA LYS A 47 -3.26 -17.75 3.96
C LYS A 47 -2.53 -16.68 3.16
N GLU A 48 -2.72 -16.73 1.85
CA GLU A 48 -2.33 -15.63 0.98
C GLU A 48 -3.55 -14.75 0.69
N THR A 49 -3.40 -13.45 0.88
CA THR A 49 -4.42 -12.46 0.49
C THR A 49 -3.78 -11.38 -0.36
N GLU A 50 -4.61 -10.66 -1.11
CA GLU A 50 -4.19 -9.46 -1.82
C GLU A 50 -4.97 -8.28 -1.23
N ASP A 51 -4.25 -7.22 -0.89
CA ASP A 51 -4.84 -6.04 -0.28
C ASP A 51 -4.25 -4.78 -0.90
N ASN A 52 -4.93 -3.65 -0.74
CA ASN A 52 -4.40 -2.36 -1.15
C ASN A 52 -3.36 -1.92 -0.13
N MET A 53 -2.21 -1.45 -0.61
CA MET A 53 -1.21 -0.87 0.25
C MET A 53 -1.70 0.50 0.72
N VAL A 54 -1.82 0.67 2.04
CA VAL A 54 -2.27 1.92 2.66
C VAL A 54 -1.32 3.07 2.32
N ASP A 55 -0.01 2.80 2.39
CA ASP A 55 1.05 3.78 2.12
C ASP A 55 2.06 3.25 1.09
N PRO A 56 1.75 3.34 -0.21
CA PRO A 56 2.68 2.90 -1.24
C PRO A 56 4.00 3.66 -1.17
N PRO A 57 5.16 2.98 -1.30
CA PRO A 57 6.45 3.64 -1.24
C PRO A 57 6.64 4.54 -2.46
N PHE A 58 7.30 5.68 -2.23
CA PHE A 58 7.53 6.70 -3.25
C PHE A 58 8.04 6.18 -4.60
N PRO A 59 9.03 5.25 -4.70
CA PRO A 59 9.48 4.74 -6.00
C PRO A 59 8.38 4.06 -6.82
N LEU A 60 7.45 3.34 -6.18
CA LEU A 60 6.33 2.69 -6.88
C LEU A 60 5.31 3.72 -7.35
N LEU A 61 5.05 4.76 -6.56
CA LEU A 61 4.20 5.88 -6.98
C LEU A 61 4.78 6.58 -8.22
N ILE A 62 6.09 6.80 -8.26
CA ILE A 62 6.77 7.36 -9.45
C ILE A 62 6.62 6.44 -10.66
N GLN A 63 6.81 5.13 -10.51
CA GLN A 63 6.66 4.18 -11.60
C GLN A 63 5.23 4.19 -12.16
N LYS A 64 4.22 4.21 -11.28
CA LYS A 64 2.81 4.30 -11.68
C LYS A 64 2.54 5.62 -12.41
N LEU A 65 2.98 6.76 -11.87
CA LEU A 65 2.82 8.08 -12.51
C LEU A 65 3.46 8.14 -13.90
N LYS A 66 4.68 7.60 -14.07
CA LYS A 66 5.35 7.52 -15.38
C LYS A 66 4.61 6.67 -16.40
N GLY A 67 3.79 5.72 -15.94
CA GLY A 67 2.95 4.88 -16.79
C GLY A 67 1.66 5.56 -17.26
N ILE A 68 1.34 6.76 -16.77
CA ILE A 68 0.14 7.50 -17.14
C ILE A 68 0.46 8.44 -18.30
N SER A 69 -0.16 8.19 -19.47
CA SER A 69 0.04 9.00 -20.68
C SER A 69 -0.47 10.42 -20.54
N ASP A 70 -1.69 10.58 -19.99
CA ASP A 70 -2.29 11.85 -19.64
C ASP A 70 -3.48 11.65 -18.69
N LEU A 71 -3.71 12.67 -17.88
CA LEU A 71 -4.87 12.86 -17.02
C LEU A 71 -5.63 14.07 -17.53
N VAL A 72 -6.83 13.85 -18.07
CA VAL A 72 -7.74 14.91 -18.50
C VAL A 72 -8.87 14.99 -17.48
N MET A 73 -9.04 16.15 -16.86
CA MET A 73 -9.97 16.33 -15.75
C MET A 73 -10.65 17.69 -15.86
N GLU A 74 -11.93 17.75 -15.52
CA GLU A 74 -12.71 18.99 -15.54
C GLU A 74 -12.98 19.47 -14.11
N LYS A 75 -12.85 20.78 -13.88
CA LYS A 75 -13.23 21.40 -12.61
C LYS A 75 -13.76 22.81 -12.85
N GLY A 76 -15.07 22.98 -12.65
CA GLY A 76 -15.75 24.24 -12.96
C GLY A 76 -15.73 24.50 -14.46
N ASP A 77 -15.27 25.66 -14.88
CA ASP A 77 -15.12 26.09 -16.27
C ASP A 77 -13.73 25.80 -16.87
N LYS A 78 -12.88 25.06 -16.14
CA LYS A 78 -11.51 24.75 -16.53
C LYS A 78 -11.33 23.26 -16.81
N THR A 79 -10.63 22.97 -17.90
CA THR A 79 -10.14 21.64 -18.26
C THR A 79 -8.64 21.56 -18.00
N TYR A 80 -8.22 20.53 -17.28
CA TYR A 80 -6.83 20.26 -16.92
C TYR A 80 -6.36 19.04 -17.69
N ARG A 81 -5.30 19.19 -18.48
CA ARG A 81 -4.61 18.07 -19.11
C ARG A 81 -3.20 17.97 -18.54
N ILE A 82 -2.90 16.87 -17.90
CA ILE A 82 -1.68 16.70 -17.09
C ILE A 82 -0.97 15.45 -17.56
N VAL A 83 0.27 15.62 -18.00
CA VAL A 83 1.19 14.52 -18.31
C VAL A 83 2.20 14.49 -17.18
N PRO A 84 2.12 13.53 -16.24
CA PRO A 84 2.98 13.50 -15.06
C PRO A 84 4.47 13.58 -15.44
N PHE A 85 5.19 14.49 -14.78
CA PHE A 85 6.62 14.75 -15.00
C PHE A 85 6.99 15.30 -16.38
N GLU A 86 6.01 15.73 -17.18
CA GLU A 86 6.28 16.37 -18.46
C GLU A 86 5.63 17.75 -18.54
N SER A 87 4.31 17.83 -18.47
CA SER A 87 3.58 19.09 -18.70
C SER A 87 2.20 19.14 -18.07
N ILE A 88 1.69 20.37 -17.94
CA ILE A 88 0.31 20.68 -17.61
C ILE A 88 -0.23 21.72 -18.60
N GLU A 89 -1.44 21.50 -19.09
CA GLU A 89 -2.24 22.48 -19.83
C GLU A 89 -3.53 22.74 -19.04
N ILE A 90 -3.84 24.01 -18.78
CA ILE A 90 -5.11 24.44 -18.19
C ILE A 90 -5.83 25.27 -19.25
N SER A 91 -6.95 24.76 -19.75
CA SER A 91 -7.81 25.46 -20.69
C SER A 91 -9.03 26.02 -19.96
N SER A 92 -9.30 27.32 -20.12
CA SER A 92 -10.50 27.99 -19.62
C SER A 92 -11.58 28.05 -20.71
N GLY A 93 -12.86 28.11 -20.30
CA GLY A 93 -13.99 28.20 -21.22
C GLY A 93 -14.00 29.44 -22.14
N ASP A 94 -13.24 30.49 -21.80
CA ASP A 94 -13.03 31.68 -22.63
C ASP A 94 -11.94 31.50 -23.72
N GLY A 95 -11.40 30.28 -23.86
CA GLY A 95 -10.38 29.92 -24.85
C GLY A 95 -8.95 30.22 -24.41
N LYS A 96 -8.73 30.79 -23.21
CA LYS A 96 -7.39 31.00 -22.67
C LYS A 96 -6.75 29.68 -22.25
N LYS A 97 -5.42 29.57 -22.47
CA LYS A 97 -4.63 28.40 -22.10
C LYS A 97 -3.39 28.78 -21.31
N ILE A 98 -3.13 28.03 -20.25
CA ILE A 98 -1.91 28.12 -19.44
C ILE A 98 -1.13 26.83 -19.65
N TYR A 99 0.16 26.95 -19.94
CA TYR A 99 1.07 25.84 -20.15
C TYR A 99 2.17 25.84 -19.11
N GLY A 100 2.37 24.72 -18.44
CA GLY A 100 3.47 24.48 -17.51
C GLY A 100 4.34 23.32 -17.95
N LYS A 101 5.66 23.47 -17.83
CA LYS A 101 6.62 22.38 -17.99
C LYS A 101 7.09 21.88 -16.64
N PHE A 102 7.27 20.58 -16.54
CA PHE A 102 7.79 19.95 -15.33
C PHE A 102 9.16 20.53 -14.95
N ARG A 103 9.34 20.80 -13.65
CA ARG A 103 10.60 21.31 -13.09
C ARG A 103 11.21 20.31 -12.11
N GLU A 104 10.46 19.94 -11.09
CA GLU A 104 10.96 19.19 -9.95
C GLU A 104 9.84 18.39 -9.29
N MET A 105 10.22 17.37 -8.53
CA MET A 105 9.32 16.60 -7.68
C MET A 105 9.91 16.37 -6.30
N VAL A 106 9.02 16.19 -5.32
CA VAL A 106 9.37 15.96 -3.92
C VAL A 106 8.55 14.80 -3.37
N ASN A 107 9.18 13.99 -2.52
CA ASN A 107 8.54 12.92 -1.77
C ASN A 107 7.84 13.48 -0.52
N MET A 108 6.55 13.21 -0.37
CA MET A 108 5.77 13.52 0.84
C MET A 108 5.18 12.25 1.47
N GLY A 109 5.97 11.18 1.54
CA GLY A 109 5.56 9.89 2.10
C GLY A 109 4.83 9.04 1.07
N ASN A 110 3.50 8.99 1.18
CA ASN A 110 2.59 8.27 0.29
C ASN A 110 2.01 9.16 -0.84
N GLU A 111 2.52 10.39 -0.99
CA GLU A 111 2.15 11.34 -2.03
C GLU A 111 3.38 11.79 -2.84
N VAL A 112 3.14 12.14 -4.10
CA VAL A 112 4.16 12.72 -4.98
C VAL A 112 3.79 14.16 -5.29
N VAL A 113 4.65 15.10 -4.93
CA VAL A 113 4.46 16.51 -5.25
C VAL A 113 5.29 16.87 -6.47
N ALA A 114 4.66 17.31 -7.54
CA ALA A 114 5.32 17.77 -8.76
C ALA A 114 5.09 19.28 -8.96
N THR A 115 6.16 20.01 -9.27
CA THR A 115 6.10 21.43 -9.62
C THR A 115 6.31 21.60 -11.13
N TYR A 116 5.47 22.41 -11.73
CA TYR A 116 5.52 22.84 -13.12
C TYR A 116 5.69 24.37 -13.17
N ILE A 117 6.51 24.87 -14.09
CA ILE A 117 6.70 26.30 -14.32
C ILE A 117 6.10 26.69 -15.66
N SER A 118 5.35 27.79 -15.69
CA SER A 118 4.92 28.41 -16.94
C SER A 118 6.03 29.25 -17.55
N SER A 119 6.26 29.09 -18.86
CA SER A 119 7.27 29.86 -19.60
C SER A 119 6.71 31.13 -20.28
N GLY A 120 5.49 31.57 -19.93
CA GLY A 120 4.79 32.64 -20.64
C GLY A 120 4.61 33.93 -19.84
N ASN A 121 5.00 35.07 -20.43
CA ASN A 121 4.50 36.41 -20.11
C ASN A 121 3.07 36.58 -20.65
N ASN A 122 2.09 35.87 -20.09
CA ASN A 122 0.69 36.13 -20.41
C ASN A 122 0.20 37.28 -19.52
N ALA A 123 0.18 38.50 -20.04
CA ALA A 123 -0.42 39.64 -19.35
C ALA A 123 -1.95 39.46 -19.25
N GLY A 124 -2.44 38.95 -18.13
CA GLY A 124 -3.87 38.81 -17.84
C GLY A 124 -4.11 38.10 -16.51
N GLU A 125 -5.27 38.29 -15.87
CA GLU A 125 -5.59 37.99 -14.45
C GLU A 125 -5.39 36.52 -13.96
N ASP A 126 -4.96 35.59 -14.81
CA ASP A 126 -4.75 34.16 -14.52
C ASP A 126 -3.28 33.72 -14.78
N ILE A 127 -2.29 34.47 -14.28
CA ILE A 127 -0.85 34.18 -14.47
C ILE A 127 -0.35 33.17 -13.43
N TYR A 128 -0.56 31.87 -13.63
CA TYR A 128 0.20 30.90 -12.84
C TYR A 128 1.63 30.81 -13.38
N THR A 129 2.60 31.43 -12.71
CA THR A 129 4.03 31.21 -12.97
C THR A 129 4.48 29.86 -12.41
N ARG A 130 3.85 29.40 -11.31
CA ARG A 130 4.10 28.10 -10.68
C ARG A 130 2.81 27.30 -10.50
N MET A 131 2.83 26.02 -10.90
CA MET A 131 1.74 25.08 -10.67
C MET A 131 2.29 23.87 -9.92
N THR A 132 1.82 23.65 -8.71
CA THR A 132 2.20 22.51 -7.88
C THR A 132 1.03 21.53 -7.82
N ILE A 133 1.33 20.25 -8.05
CA ILE A 133 0.34 19.17 -8.09
C ILE A 133 0.76 18.11 -7.08
N ILE A 134 -0.13 17.78 -6.17
CA ILE A 134 -0.01 16.66 -5.24
C ILE A 134 -0.75 15.47 -5.85
N PHE A 135 -0.03 14.42 -6.21
CA PHE A 135 -0.62 13.17 -6.66
C PHE A 135 -0.76 12.20 -5.49
N SER A 136 -1.97 11.75 -5.24
CA SER A 136 -2.28 10.83 -4.13
C SER A 136 -3.07 9.61 -4.63
N PRO A 137 -2.82 8.41 -4.09
CA PRO A 137 -3.65 7.25 -4.36
C PRO A 137 -5.08 7.48 -3.84
N SER A 138 -6.06 6.95 -4.57
CA SER A 138 -7.48 7.07 -4.26
C SER A 138 -8.19 5.73 -4.43
N ASP A 139 -9.20 5.48 -3.61
CA ASP A 139 -10.12 4.34 -3.77
C ASP A 139 -11.33 4.71 -4.65
N GLU A 140 -11.54 6.01 -4.87
CA GLU A 140 -12.57 6.58 -5.74
C GLU A 140 -12.04 6.83 -7.17
N GLU A 141 -12.91 7.33 -8.04
CA GLU A 141 -12.55 7.75 -9.40
C GLU A 141 -11.52 8.89 -9.43
N ASP A 142 -10.95 9.15 -10.62
CA ASP A 142 -10.04 10.27 -10.85
C ASP A 142 -10.71 11.59 -10.44
N LYS A 143 -10.18 12.25 -9.40
CA LYS A 143 -10.71 13.52 -8.88
C LYS A 143 -9.62 14.58 -8.75
N ILE A 144 -9.94 15.79 -9.20
CA ILE A 144 -9.09 16.97 -9.04
C ILE A 144 -9.68 17.91 -7.98
N GLU A 145 -8.84 18.28 -7.04
CA GLU A 145 -9.14 19.17 -5.94
C GLU A 145 -8.28 20.43 -6.06
N LYS A 146 -8.94 21.58 -5.98
CA LYS A 146 -8.26 22.87 -5.98
C LYS A 146 -8.01 23.24 -4.51
N ILE A 147 -6.78 23.05 -4.04
CA ILE A 147 -6.40 23.36 -2.66
C ILE A 147 -6.20 24.86 -2.49
N TYR A 148 -5.51 25.48 -3.45
CA TYR A 148 -5.26 26.92 -3.42
C TYR A 148 -5.12 27.51 -4.82
N SER A 149 -5.85 28.60 -5.03
CA SER A 149 -5.63 29.55 -6.12
C SER A 149 -5.94 30.95 -5.60
N GLY A 150 -5.00 31.54 -4.89
CA GLY A 150 -5.08 32.96 -4.59
C GLY A 150 -4.80 33.80 -5.82
N TRP A 151 -4.83 35.12 -5.64
CA TRP A 151 -4.36 36.15 -6.57
C TRP A 151 -2.83 36.08 -6.80
N SER A 152 -2.17 35.09 -6.21
CA SER A 152 -0.75 34.80 -6.35
C SER A 152 -0.49 34.06 -7.66
N GLU A 153 0.72 34.23 -8.19
CA GLU A 153 1.21 33.52 -9.38
C GLU A 153 1.35 31.99 -9.21
N SER A 154 0.80 31.40 -8.14
CA SER A 154 0.93 30.00 -7.78
C SER A 154 -0.43 29.29 -7.68
N CYS A 155 -0.52 28.13 -8.32
CA CYS A 155 -1.67 27.22 -8.24
C CYS A 155 -1.26 25.95 -7.50
N LEU A 156 -2.06 25.51 -6.53
CA LEU A 156 -1.89 24.22 -5.85
C LEU A 156 -3.11 23.33 -6.09
N LEU A 157 -2.86 22.20 -6.73
CA LEU A 157 -3.85 21.20 -7.07
C LEU A 157 -3.51 19.89 -6.35
N ARG A 158 -4.52 19.12 -6.01
CA ARG A 158 -4.38 17.72 -5.64
C ARG A 158 -5.15 16.86 -6.62
N ILE A 159 -4.55 15.74 -7.01
CA ILE A 159 -5.11 14.75 -7.89
C ILE A 159 -5.16 13.45 -7.12
N LEU A 160 -6.38 13.00 -6.89
CA LEU A 160 -6.72 11.72 -6.32
C LEU A 160 -6.98 10.78 -7.48
N THR A 161 -6.23 9.68 -7.58
CA THR A 161 -6.38 8.74 -8.71
C THR A 161 -6.20 7.28 -8.27
N PRO A 162 -7.10 6.37 -8.69
CA PRO A 162 -6.95 4.94 -8.41
C PRO A 162 -5.80 4.31 -9.19
N ARG A 163 -5.26 4.99 -10.20
CA ARG A 163 -4.12 4.52 -11.00
C ARG A 163 -2.82 4.45 -10.18
N LEU A 164 -2.76 5.13 -9.04
CA LEU A 164 -1.63 5.09 -8.11
C LEU A 164 -1.76 4.03 -7.02
N ARG A 165 -2.88 3.29 -6.98
CA ARG A 165 -3.02 2.17 -6.05
C ARG A 165 -1.97 1.11 -6.36
N VAL A 166 -1.33 0.64 -5.30
CA VAL A 166 -0.41 -0.48 -5.32
C VAL A 166 -1.07 -1.61 -4.54
N LYS A 167 -1.22 -2.75 -5.19
CA LYS A 167 -1.63 -3.97 -4.51
C LYS A 167 -0.41 -4.62 -3.89
N GLN A 168 -0.58 -5.13 -2.67
CA GLN A 168 0.41 -5.93 -1.98
C GLN A 168 -0.16 -7.32 -1.73
N LYS A 169 0.68 -8.33 -1.91
CA LYS A 169 0.37 -9.68 -1.48
C LYS A 169 0.69 -9.77 0.01
N LYS A 170 -0.27 -10.21 0.82
CA LYS A 170 -0.03 -10.51 2.23
C LYS A 170 0.03 -12.02 2.39
N LYS A 171 1.04 -12.49 3.09
CA LYS A 171 1.20 -13.89 3.50
C LYS A 171 1.03 -13.93 5.02
N ILE A 172 -0.08 -14.45 5.48
CA ILE A 172 -0.44 -14.49 6.90
C ILE A 172 -0.28 -15.91 7.40
N LEU A 173 0.55 -16.09 8.43
CA LEU A 173 0.69 -17.35 9.15
C LEU A 173 -0.18 -17.28 10.41
N PHE A 174 -1.25 -18.05 10.42
CA PHE A 174 -2.11 -18.22 11.58
C PHE A 174 -1.54 -19.30 12.49
N VAL A 175 -1.43 -18.98 13.77
CA VAL A 175 -0.89 -19.85 14.80
C VAL A 175 -2.00 -20.18 15.78
N TYR A 176 -2.39 -21.45 15.82
CA TYR A 176 -3.39 -21.99 16.74
C TYR A 176 -2.70 -22.91 17.75
N LEU A 177 -2.94 -22.69 19.04
CA LEU A 177 -2.39 -23.53 20.11
C LEU A 177 -3.52 -24.37 20.71
N GLU A 178 -3.38 -25.69 20.64
CA GLU A 178 -4.28 -26.66 21.23
C GLU A 178 -3.63 -27.33 22.45
N ASP A 179 -4.31 -27.27 23.60
CA ASP A 179 -3.92 -28.02 24.79
C ASP A 179 -4.67 -29.36 24.83
N THR A 180 -3.94 -30.42 24.50
CA THR A 180 -4.43 -31.80 24.51
C THR A 180 -4.11 -32.53 25.83
N GLY A 181 -3.30 -31.91 26.70
CA GLY A 181 -2.85 -32.44 27.98
C GLY A 181 -3.85 -32.22 29.12
N ASN A 182 -4.72 -31.21 29.01
CA ASN A 182 -5.71 -30.88 30.03
C ASN A 182 -7.06 -31.55 29.73
N LYS A 183 -7.29 -32.74 30.32
CA LYS A 183 -8.48 -33.57 30.07
C LYS A 183 -9.64 -33.33 31.04
N GLU A 184 -9.57 -32.33 31.92
CA GLU A 184 -10.64 -32.07 32.89
C GLU A 184 -11.54 -30.91 32.46
N GLY A 185 -12.65 -31.29 31.81
CA GLY A 185 -13.96 -30.64 31.98
C GLY A 185 -14.21 -29.31 31.26
N ASP A 186 -14.71 -29.38 30.03
CA ASP A 186 -16.05 -28.88 29.63
C ASP A 186 -16.05 -28.50 28.13
N GLY A 187 -16.10 -29.49 27.23
CA GLY A 187 -16.54 -29.38 25.82
C GLY A 187 -15.91 -28.33 24.87
N MET A 188 -15.04 -27.46 25.33
CA MET A 188 -14.37 -26.41 24.57
C MET A 188 -12.87 -26.47 24.89
N TYR A 189 -12.12 -27.12 24.01
CA TYR A 189 -10.66 -27.00 23.93
C TYR A 189 -10.34 -25.56 23.49
N THR A 190 -10.45 -24.63 24.44
CA THR A 190 -10.22 -23.21 24.18
C THR A 190 -8.71 -23.03 24.08
N ALA A 191 -8.23 -22.40 23.01
CA ALA A 191 -6.80 -22.11 22.88
C ALA A 191 -6.35 -21.21 24.04
N HIS A 192 -5.63 -21.80 24.99
CA HIS A 192 -5.02 -21.05 26.09
C HIS A 192 -3.62 -20.67 25.64
N TRP A 193 -3.42 -19.41 25.26
CA TRP A 193 -2.08 -18.83 25.28
C TRP A 193 -1.63 -18.88 26.74
N ILE A 194 -0.83 -19.90 27.07
CA ILE A 194 -0.37 -20.12 28.44
C ILE A 194 0.53 -18.93 28.79
N ASP A 195 0.02 -18.06 29.65
CA ASP A 195 0.80 -17.03 30.31
C ASP A 195 1.83 -17.73 31.21
N GLY A 196 2.99 -18.08 30.64
CA GLY A 196 4.18 -18.43 31.41
C GLY A 196 4.81 -19.81 31.25
N GLU A 197 4.29 -20.72 30.41
CA GLU A 197 5.07 -21.93 30.05
C GLU A 197 5.90 -21.66 28.79
N LYS A 198 7.21 -21.80 28.93
CA LYS A 198 8.21 -21.57 27.88
C LYS A 198 8.08 -22.63 26.80
N PHE A 199 7.21 -22.38 25.83
CA PHE A 199 7.39 -22.96 24.50
C PHE A 199 8.72 -22.43 23.96
N ASP A 200 9.52 -23.29 23.32
CA ASP A 200 10.83 -22.89 22.78
C ASP A 200 10.64 -21.95 21.59
N ASP A 201 10.56 -20.65 21.89
CA ASP A 201 10.33 -19.56 20.93
C ASP A 201 11.30 -19.60 19.75
N ASP A 202 12.53 -20.12 19.95
CA ASP A 202 13.55 -20.23 18.91
C ASP A 202 13.25 -21.35 17.89
N ALA A 203 12.66 -22.46 18.32
CA ALA A 203 12.29 -23.58 17.44
C ALA A 203 11.05 -23.23 16.62
N LEU A 204 10.11 -22.49 17.23
CA LEU A 204 8.95 -21.93 16.58
C LEU A 204 9.36 -20.91 15.51
N PHE A 205 10.18 -19.92 15.88
CA PHE A 205 10.67 -18.89 14.97
C PHE A 205 11.45 -19.46 13.77
N LYS A 206 12.27 -20.51 13.99
CA LYS A 206 12.97 -21.19 12.88
C LYS A 206 12.03 -21.91 11.92
N LYS A 207 10.98 -22.56 12.43
CA LYS A 207 9.96 -23.20 11.57
C LYS A 207 9.10 -22.16 10.85
N GLU A 208 8.76 -21.06 11.51
CA GLU A 208 8.08 -19.90 10.90
C GLU A 208 8.89 -19.35 9.72
N MET A 209 10.19 -19.12 9.91
CA MET A 209 11.09 -18.66 8.85
C MET A 209 11.16 -19.63 7.66
N LEU A 210 11.24 -20.95 7.91
CA LEU A 210 11.30 -21.96 6.85
C LEU A 210 10.03 -21.99 5.99
N ILE A 211 8.84 -21.76 6.57
CA ILE A 211 7.57 -21.70 5.83
C ILE A 211 7.53 -20.51 4.86
N PHE A 212 8.17 -19.40 5.21
CA PHE A 212 8.23 -18.22 4.36
C PHE A 212 9.38 -18.25 3.34
N GLU A 213 10.44 -19.02 3.61
CA GLU A 213 11.60 -19.21 2.74
C GLU A 213 11.40 -20.23 1.60
N GLU A 214 10.31 -21.02 1.63
CA GLU A 214 10.01 -21.99 0.55
C GLU A 214 8.93 -21.53 -0.45
N PRO A 215 9.19 -20.55 -1.34
CA PRO A 215 8.61 -20.56 -2.66
C PRO A 215 9.62 -21.23 -3.62
N GLY A 216 9.67 -22.57 -3.66
CA GLY A 216 10.38 -23.24 -4.77
C GLY A 216 11.12 -24.55 -4.53
N LYS A 217 10.71 -25.42 -3.61
CA LYS A 217 11.16 -26.83 -3.63
C LYS A 217 10.02 -27.79 -3.98
N GLU A 218 9.51 -27.64 -5.19
CA GLU A 218 9.23 -28.81 -6.01
C GLU A 218 10.38 -28.96 -7.01
N LYS A 219 11.30 -29.88 -6.71
CA LYS A 219 11.77 -30.92 -7.64
C LYS A 219 12.83 -31.81 -6.97
N ASP A 220 12.44 -33.08 -6.91
CA ASP A 220 13.19 -34.34 -6.79
C ASP A 220 13.86 -34.69 -5.45
#